data_AF-A0AAV1ZRR9-F1
#
_entry.id   AF-A0AAV1ZRR9-F1
#
_cell.length_a   1.000
_cell.length_b   1.000
_cell.length_c   1.000
_cell.angle_alpha   90.00
_cell.angle_beta   90.00
_cell.angle_gamma   90.00
#
_symmetry.space_group_name_H-M   'P 1'
#
loop_
_entity.id
_entity.type
_entity.pdbx_description
1 polymer ?
#
loop_
_entity_poly.entity_id
_entity_poly.type
_entity_poly.pdbx_seq_one_letter_code
_entity_poly.pdbx_strand_id
1 'polypeptide(L)'
;MRPHPALWRFFFCTSIVYELALIFILFQTADDARQLLKHVDKKLGTPLSEKKYGGNCLLYDSSHPSDPFHNIWDKMDIFVPTHFFGWWIKTLMLRDWWICTVMSIMFEILEYTLEHQLPNFSECWWDHWLMDALICNGLGIYLGMITLKYLSMKPYHWRGLWKIPTYTGKLQRIAAQFGPYCWIQFDWQPTSSLTRWLCVLGLIFMSLLLELNTFYLKFVLWLEPPHILNILRLVLMVFAGAVSVREYFQLLDDPRDCKTFGRQSWVMVAIVITEFLVIAKFDYNTITKPLPTHITYFWIIALCSLFLWTVWKFFCNPQCSISKKVEGNLDLNDSQSPLEEEVINQDDSSKENGTNELHHRALKRTP
;
A
#
# COMPACT_ATOMS: atom_id res chain seq x y z
N MET A 1 13.92 5.66 -8.15
CA MET A 1 13.38 5.96 -6.82
C MET A 1 14.55 6.14 -5.85
N ARG A 2 14.57 7.22 -5.06
CA ARG A 2 15.31 7.21 -3.79
C ARG A 2 14.38 6.68 -2.70
N PRO A 3 14.86 5.96 -1.68
CA PRO A 3 16.27 5.67 -1.31
C PRO A 3 17.11 4.87 -2.31
N HIS A 4 18.43 4.82 -2.06
CA HIS A 4 19.48 4.25 -2.91
C HIS A 4 19.10 2.85 -3.47
N PRO A 5 19.42 2.51 -4.75
CA PRO A 5 19.07 1.23 -5.34
C PRO A 5 19.47 0.00 -4.53
N ALA A 6 20.57 0.08 -3.77
CA ALA A 6 21.00 -1.00 -2.88
C ALA A 6 19.97 -1.33 -1.79
N LEU A 7 19.24 -0.34 -1.25
CA LEU A 7 18.22 -0.58 -0.23
C LEU A 7 17.07 -1.41 -0.79
N TRP A 8 16.55 -1.04 -1.96
CA TRP A 8 15.46 -1.76 -2.61
C TRP A 8 15.88 -3.17 -3.03
N ARG A 9 17.12 -3.33 -3.52
CA ARG A 9 17.68 -4.65 -3.82
C ARG A 9 17.81 -5.50 -2.56
N PHE A 10 18.24 -4.93 -1.44
CA PHE A 10 18.32 -5.62 -0.15
C PHE A 10 16.96 -6.15 0.29
N PHE A 11 15.91 -5.31 0.27
CA PHE A 11 14.57 -5.75 0.65
C PHE A 11 14.00 -6.79 -0.32
N PHE A 12 14.22 -6.64 -1.62
CA PHE A 12 13.82 -7.67 -2.60
C PHE A 12 14.49 -9.02 -2.32
N CYS A 13 15.81 -9.04 -2.11
CA CYS A 13 16.54 -10.27 -1.74
C CYS A 13 16.04 -10.85 -0.42
N THR A 14 15.78 -9.99 0.58
CA THR A 14 15.26 -10.42 1.88
C THR A 14 13.85 -11.01 1.75
N SER A 15 12.99 -10.45 0.90
CA SER A 15 11.66 -11.01 0.59
C SER A 15 11.76 -12.40 -0.02
N ILE A 16 12.71 -12.64 -0.93
CA ILE A 16 12.93 -13.97 -1.50
C ILE A 16 13.40 -14.96 -0.43
N VAL A 17 14.36 -14.57 0.41
CA VAL A 17 14.84 -15.42 1.51
C VAL A 17 13.71 -15.74 2.49
N TYR A 18 12.88 -14.75 2.82
CA TYR A 18 11.70 -14.94 3.65
C TYR A 18 10.70 -15.91 3.02
N GLU A 19 10.41 -15.78 1.73
CA GLU A 19 9.53 -16.70 1.02
C GLU A 19 10.07 -18.13 1.03
N LEU A 20 11.37 -18.33 0.78
CA LEU A 20 11.99 -19.65 0.86
C LEU A 20 11.92 -20.24 2.28
N ALA A 21 12.07 -19.40 3.31
CA ALA A 21 11.91 -19.82 4.69
C ALA A 21 10.45 -20.21 5.00
N LEU A 22 9.46 -19.46 4.49
CA LEU A 22 8.05 -19.81 4.62
C LEU A 22 7.71 -21.12 3.94
N ILE A 23 8.23 -21.36 2.73
CA ILE A 23 8.06 -22.64 2.03
C ILE A 23 8.66 -23.77 2.86
N PHE A 24 9.86 -23.57 3.44
CA PHE A 24 10.46 -24.58 4.33
C PHE A 24 9.57 -24.86 5.56
N ILE A 25 9.06 -23.82 6.23
CA ILE A 25 8.15 -23.94 7.37
C ILE A 25 6.85 -24.62 6.95
N LEU A 26 6.32 -24.34 5.76
CA LEU A 26 5.11 -24.98 5.23
C LEU A 26 5.24 -26.50 5.15
N PHE A 27 6.44 -27.04 4.95
CA PHE A 27 6.69 -28.48 4.96
C PHE A 27 6.91 -29.08 6.36
N GLN A 28 7.11 -28.26 7.41
CA GLN A 28 7.24 -28.73 8.80
C GLN A 28 5.88 -29.00 9.45
N THR A 29 5.86 -29.77 10.54
CA THR A 29 4.67 -29.80 11.42
C THR A 29 4.60 -28.53 12.28
N ALA A 30 3.42 -28.23 12.83
CA ALA A 30 3.26 -27.06 13.70
C ALA A 30 4.17 -27.12 14.93
N ASP A 31 4.36 -28.32 15.52
CA ASP A 31 5.26 -28.49 16.66
C ASP A 31 6.72 -28.32 16.24
N ASP A 32 7.16 -28.98 15.16
CA ASP A 32 8.55 -28.86 14.66
C ASP A 32 8.90 -27.40 14.34
N ALA A 33 7.99 -26.66 13.71
CA ALA A 33 8.20 -25.24 13.42
C ALA A 33 8.34 -24.41 14.70
N ARG A 34 7.53 -24.67 15.73
CA ARG A 34 7.64 -24.02 17.05
C ARG A 34 8.95 -24.39 17.76
N GLN A 35 9.38 -25.65 17.66
CA GLN A 35 10.67 -26.08 18.22
C GLN A 35 11.86 -25.47 17.47
N LEU A 36 11.76 -25.30 16.15
CA LEU A 36 12.79 -24.65 15.33
C LEU A 36 13.00 -23.19 15.76
N LEU A 37 11.92 -22.48 16.10
CA LEU A 37 11.99 -21.11 16.60
C LEU A 37 12.81 -20.99 17.90
N LYS A 38 12.95 -22.06 18.69
CA LYS A 38 13.82 -22.07 19.89
C LYS A 38 15.30 -21.86 19.58
N HIS A 39 15.72 -22.10 18.33
CA HIS A 39 17.09 -21.84 17.89
C HIS A 39 17.34 -20.35 17.66
N VAL A 40 16.27 -19.57 17.44
CA VAL A 40 16.32 -18.11 17.33
C VAL A 40 16.21 -17.48 18.72
N ASP A 41 15.20 -17.87 19.51
CA ASP A 41 15.06 -17.47 20.90
C ASP A 41 14.58 -18.65 21.74
N LYS A 42 15.37 -19.01 22.76
CA LYS A 42 15.11 -20.15 23.66
C LYS A 42 13.79 -20.04 24.43
N LYS A 43 13.21 -18.83 24.55
CA LYS A 43 11.93 -18.60 25.23
C LYS A 43 10.70 -18.98 24.38
N LEU A 44 10.87 -19.20 23.08
CA LEU A 44 9.79 -19.54 22.16
C LEU A 44 9.35 -21.01 22.29
N GLY A 45 8.25 -21.36 21.62
CA GLY A 45 7.74 -22.73 21.56
C GLY A 45 7.06 -23.19 22.85
N THR A 46 6.57 -22.25 23.65
CA THR A 46 5.63 -22.47 24.76
C THR A 46 4.30 -21.80 24.44
N PRO A 47 3.16 -22.41 24.80
CA PRO A 47 1.86 -21.82 24.54
C PRO A 47 1.69 -20.51 25.32
N LEU A 48 1.12 -19.50 24.66
CA LEU A 48 0.86 -18.18 25.23
C LEU A 48 -0.59 -18.09 25.73
N SER A 49 -0.81 -17.39 26.84
CA SER A 49 -2.15 -16.98 27.25
C SER A 49 -2.58 -15.78 26.43
N GLU A 50 -3.54 -15.97 25.52
CA GLU A 50 -4.08 -14.86 24.72
C GLU A 50 -4.93 -13.93 25.60
N LYS A 51 -4.72 -12.62 25.44
CA LYS A 51 -5.45 -11.59 26.19
C LYS A 51 -6.74 -11.28 25.43
N LYS A 52 -7.88 -11.43 26.10
CA LYS A 52 -9.15 -10.88 25.61
C LYS A 52 -9.24 -9.42 26.01
N TYR A 53 -9.50 -8.54 25.05
CA TYR A 53 -9.76 -7.14 25.35
C TYR A 53 -11.26 -6.88 25.56
N GLY A 54 -12.12 -7.71 24.99
CA GLY A 54 -13.57 -7.71 25.18
C GLY A 54 -13.96 -8.20 26.56
N GLY A 55 -14.81 -7.43 27.23
CA GLY A 55 -15.23 -7.66 28.61
C GLY A 55 -16.19 -6.56 29.09
N ASN A 56 -15.87 -5.90 30.19
CA ASN A 56 -16.62 -4.72 30.63
C ASN A 56 -16.26 -3.51 29.76
N CYS A 57 -17.18 -3.12 28.87
CA CYS A 57 -16.98 -2.01 27.94
C CYS A 57 -17.53 -0.67 28.45
N LEU A 58 -17.77 -0.54 29.75
CA LEU A 58 -18.14 0.73 30.36
C LEU A 58 -16.96 1.69 30.38
N LEU A 59 -17.10 2.82 29.68
CA LEU A 59 -16.12 3.90 29.70
C LEU A 59 -15.96 4.51 31.10
N TYR A 60 -17.07 4.62 31.83
CA TYR A 60 -17.10 5.07 33.21
C TYR A 60 -17.76 3.99 34.06
N ASP A 61 -16.98 3.37 34.94
CA ASP A 61 -17.46 2.36 35.86
C ASP A 61 -17.69 2.95 37.25
N SER A 62 -18.96 3.23 37.56
CA SER A 62 -19.38 3.71 38.87
C SER A 62 -19.15 2.72 40.02
N SER A 63 -18.90 1.44 39.74
CA SER A 63 -18.63 0.41 40.75
C SER A 63 -17.19 0.42 41.27
N HIS A 64 -16.28 1.17 40.61
CA HIS A 64 -14.89 1.35 41.01
C HIS A 64 -14.56 2.84 41.26
N PRO A 65 -14.98 3.43 42.40
CA PRO A 65 -14.86 4.88 42.63
C PRO A 65 -13.42 5.42 42.67
N SER A 66 -12.45 4.57 42.97
CA SER A 66 -11.03 4.94 43.01
C SER A 66 -10.39 5.05 41.63
N ASP A 67 -10.90 4.30 40.65
CA ASP A 67 -10.48 4.40 39.24
C ASP A 67 -11.67 4.08 38.30
N PRO A 68 -12.54 5.08 38.06
CA PRO A 68 -13.72 4.88 37.23
C PRO A 68 -13.40 4.65 35.75
N PHE A 69 -12.18 4.95 35.29
CA PHE A 69 -11.75 4.86 33.89
C PHE A 69 -10.76 3.71 33.64
N HIS A 70 -10.62 2.76 34.57
CA HIS A 70 -9.71 1.62 34.45
C HIS A 70 -9.84 0.86 33.13
N ASN A 71 -11.07 0.69 32.62
CA ASN A 71 -11.32 0.02 31.34
C ASN A 71 -10.71 0.75 30.14
N ILE A 72 -10.47 2.06 30.22
CA ILE A 72 -9.79 2.82 29.17
C ILE A 72 -8.27 2.63 29.29
N TRP A 73 -7.73 2.79 30.50
CA TRP A 73 -6.29 2.66 30.75
C TRP A 73 -5.75 1.27 30.43
N ASP A 74 -6.53 0.23 30.71
CA ASP A 74 -6.17 -1.17 30.41
C ASP A 74 -6.09 -1.48 28.90
N LYS A 75 -6.66 -0.60 28.06
CA LYS A 75 -6.70 -0.69 26.59
C LYS A 75 -5.72 0.25 25.89
N MET A 76 -5.20 1.25 26.61
CA MET A 76 -4.17 2.17 26.13
C MET A 76 -2.79 1.50 26.13
N ASP A 77 -2.62 0.43 25.36
CA ASP A 77 -1.39 -0.34 25.29
C ASP A 77 -0.58 -0.04 24.01
N ILE A 78 0.35 -0.94 23.66
CA ILE A 78 1.20 -0.81 22.48
C ILE A 78 0.41 -0.80 21.15
N PHE A 79 -0.83 -1.29 21.13
CA PHE A 79 -1.65 -1.33 19.92
C PHE A 79 -2.10 0.08 19.50
N VAL A 80 -2.40 0.99 20.43
CA VAL A 80 -2.77 2.39 20.13
C VAL A 80 -1.72 3.12 19.25
N PRO A 81 -0.43 3.24 19.67
CA PRO A 81 0.57 3.86 18.81
C PRO A 81 0.84 3.03 17.55
N THR A 82 0.68 1.70 17.61
CA THR A 82 0.87 0.82 16.45
C THR A 82 -0.21 1.05 15.38
N HIS A 83 -1.47 1.25 15.77
CA HIS A 83 -2.56 1.64 14.88
C HIS A 83 -2.26 2.98 14.23
N PHE A 84 -1.97 4.00 15.03
CA PHE A 84 -1.68 5.34 14.52
C PHE A 84 -0.50 5.36 13.53
N PHE A 85 0.68 4.84 13.93
CA PHE A 85 1.85 4.83 13.07
C PHE A 85 1.70 3.85 11.90
N GLY A 86 1.00 2.74 12.11
CA GLY A 86 0.69 1.76 11.07
C GLY A 86 -0.12 2.40 9.95
N TRP A 87 -1.21 3.10 10.28
CA TRP A 87 -2.02 3.80 9.28
C TRP A 87 -1.29 4.96 8.62
N TRP A 88 -0.49 5.71 9.37
CA TRP A 88 0.38 6.73 8.79
C TRP A 88 1.32 6.12 7.73
N ILE A 89 2.01 5.01 8.03
CA ILE A 89 2.89 4.32 7.08
C ILE A 89 2.12 3.75 5.90
N LYS A 90 0.98 3.08 6.13
CA LYS A 90 0.12 2.53 5.06
C LYS A 90 -0.34 3.62 4.11
N THR A 91 -0.71 4.79 4.62
CA THR A 91 -1.07 5.94 3.78
C THR A 91 0.12 6.43 2.95
N LEU A 92 1.35 6.42 3.47
CA LEU A 92 2.53 6.75 2.66
C LEU A 92 2.78 5.74 1.52
N MET A 93 2.37 4.48 1.71
CA MET A 93 2.48 3.40 0.73
C MET A 93 1.38 3.47 -0.34
N LEU A 94 0.11 3.55 0.06
CA LEU A 94 -1.07 3.53 -0.83
C LEU A 94 -1.39 4.89 -1.46
N ARG A 95 -1.02 5.97 -0.78
CA ARG A 95 -1.13 7.37 -1.23
C ARG A 95 -2.52 7.85 -1.61
N ASP A 96 -3.55 7.23 -1.04
CA ASP A 96 -4.93 7.54 -1.35
C ASP A 96 -5.80 7.52 -0.10
N TRP A 97 -6.56 8.59 0.10
CA TRP A 97 -7.43 8.75 1.26
C TRP A 97 -8.58 7.73 1.25
N TRP A 98 -9.19 7.49 0.09
CA TRP A 98 -10.38 6.66 -0.03
C TRP A 98 -10.03 5.19 0.21
N ILE A 99 -9.01 4.66 -0.46
CA ILE A 99 -8.56 3.28 -0.27
C ILE A 99 -8.13 3.05 1.18
N CYS A 100 -7.35 3.97 1.78
CA CYS A 100 -6.92 3.81 3.17
C CYS A 100 -8.10 3.80 4.14
N THR A 101 -9.09 4.69 3.95
CA THR A 101 -10.28 4.75 4.82
C THR A 101 -11.13 3.49 4.67
N VAL A 102 -11.34 3.01 3.45
CA VAL A 102 -12.07 1.76 3.19
C VAL A 102 -11.36 0.58 3.84
N MET A 103 -10.04 0.47 3.68
CA MET A 103 -9.27 -0.60 4.32
C MET A 103 -9.32 -0.51 5.84
N SER A 104 -9.29 0.70 6.41
CA SER A 104 -9.36 0.90 7.86
C SER A 104 -10.66 0.39 8.42
N ILE A 105 -11.79 0.84 7.86
CA ILE A 105 -13.11 0.37 8.28
C ILE A 105 -13.28 -1.13 8.05
N MET A 106 -12.77 -1.65 6.92
CA MET A 106 -12.89 -3.08 6.61
C MET A 106 -12.09 -3.95 7.58
N PHE A 107 -10.96 -3.46 8.10
CA PHE A 107 -10.18 -4.20 9.08
C PHE A 107 -10.92 -4.32 10.42
N GLU A 108 -11.53 -3.24 10.93
CA GLU A 108 -12.40 -3.30 12.12
C GLU A 108 -13.56 -4.30 11.96
N ILE A 109 -14.18 -4.33 10.77
CA ILE A 109 -15.23 -5.30 10.45
C ILE A 109 -14.69 -6.73 10.44
N LEU A 110 -13.45 -6.94 9.98
CA LEU A 110 -12.81 -8.26 9.99
C LEU A 110 -12.49 -8.71 11.42
N GLU A 111 -12.08 -7.81 12.31
CA GLU A 111 -11.85 -8.13 13.72
C GLU A 111 -13.16 -8.60 14.39
N TYR A 112 -14.25 -7.85 14.23
CA TYR A 112 -15.58 -8.31 14.64
C TYR A 112 -15.97 -9.65 14.02
N THR A 113 -15.66 -9.84 12.74
CA THR A 113 -15.97 -11.09 12.03
C THR A 113 -15.22 -12.27 12.64
N LEU A 114 -13.99 -12.07 13.10
CA LEU A 114 -13.04 -13.12 13.46
C LEU A 114 -12.73 -13.22 14.96
N GLU A 115 -13.39 -12.43 15.82
CA GLU A 115 -13.22 -12.49 17.29
C GLU A 115 -13.50 -13.89 17.89
N HIS A 116 -14.39 -14.66 17.26
CA HIS A 116 -14.68 -16.04 17.66
C HIS A 116 -13.53 -17.01 17.32
N GLN A 117 -12.66 -16.65 16.37
CA GLN A 117 -11.47 -17.41 16.01
C GLN A 117 -10.29 -17.02 16.89
N LEU A 118 -10.02 -15.71 17.00
CA LEU A 118 -8.89 -15.14 17.72
C LEU A 118 -9.36 -14.29 18.91
N PRO A 119 -9.03 -14.67 20.16
CA PRO A 119 -9.40 -13.90 21.36
C PRO A 119 -8.90 -12.46 21.38
N ASN A 120 -7.78 -12.17 20.69
CA ASN A 120 -7.21 -10.83 20.60
C ASN A 120 -8.10 -9.84 19.84
N PHE A 121 -8.95 -10.30 18.91
CA PHE A 121 -9.87 -9.45 18.16
C PHE A 121 -11.17 -9.15 18.91
N SER A 122 -11.39 -9.79 20.06
CA SER A 122 -12.49 -9.41 20.91
C SER A 122 -12.08 -8.15 21.65
N GLU A 123 -12.63 -7.01 21.23
CA GLU A 123 -12.41 -5.68 21.80
C GLU A 123 -13.76 -4.99 22.09
N CYS A 124 -13.71 -3.80 22.70
CA CYS A 124 -14.93 -3.06 23.01
C CYS A 124 -15.45 -2.28 21.80
N TRP A 125 -16.75 -2.01 21.74
CA TRP A 125 -17.32 -1.28 20.59
C TRP A 125 -16.74 0.12 20.40
N TRP A 126 -16.41 0.80 21.51
CA TRP A 126 -15.78 2.12 21.47
C TRP A 126 -14.29 2.01 21.16
N ASP A 127 -13.67 0.85 21.41
CA ASP A 127 -12.28 0.58 21.04
C ASP A 127 -12.17 0.57 19.52
N HIS A 128 -12.92 -0.33 18.87
CA HIS A 128 -13.01 -0.42 17.41
C HIS A 128 -13.37 0.91 16.73
N TRP A 129 -14.49 1.53 17.09
CA TRP A 129 -15.01 2.64 16.30
C TRP A 129 -14.50 4.01 16.70
N LEU A 130 -14.31 4.25 18.00
CA LEU A 130 -13.87 5.56 18.49
C LEU A 130 -12.35 5.62 18.60
N MET A 131 -11.73 4.65 19.29
CA MET A 131 -10.29 4.67 19.50
C MET A 131 -9.52 4.29 18.24
N ASP A 132 -9.81 3.15 17.65
CA ASP A 132 -9.04 2.64 16.52
C ASP A 132 -9.47 3.31 15.21
N ALA A 133 -10.69 3.11 14.72
CA ALA A 133 -11.14 3.64 13.43
C ALA A 133 -11.06 5.18 13.34
N LEU A 134 -11.62 5.90 14.32
CA LEU A 134 -11.73 7.35 14.25
C LEU A 134 -10.46 8.06 14.68
N ILE A 135 -9.92 7.72 15.86
CA ILE A 135 -8.77 8.43 16.44
C ILE A 135 -7.46 7.91 15.86
N CYS A 136 -7.07 6.66 16.12
CA CYS A 136 -5.76 6.16 15.72
C CYS A 136 -5.61 6.09 14.19
N ASN A 137 -6.51 5.35 13.55
CA ASN A 137 -6.47 5.09 12.11
C ASN A 137 -6.77 6.36 11.34
N GLY A 138 -7.87 7.06 11.68
CA GLY A 138 -8.27 8.31 11.05
C GLY A 138 -7.21 9.41 11.14
N LEU A 139 -6.61 9.65 12.32
CA LEU A 139 -5.53 10.64 12.45
C LEU A 139 -4.26 10.20 11.74
N GLY A 140 -3.92 8.92 11.78
CA GLY A 140 -2.79 8.35 11.05
C GLY A 140 -2.91 8.60 9.54
N ILE A 141 -4.09 8.31 8.96
CA ILE A 141 -4.39 8.57 7.55
C ILE A 141 -4.33 10.07 7.25
N TYR A 142 -4.95 10.92 8.08
CA TYR A 142 -4.95 12.37 7.89
C TYR A 142 -3.54 12.97 7.86
N LEU A 143 -2.71 12.62 8.85
CA LEU A 143 -1.32 13.07 8.89
C LEU A 143 -0.48 12.45 7.77
N GLY A 144 -0.81 11.22 7.34
CA GLY A 144 -0.24 10.59 6.17
C GLY A 144 -0.49 11.42 4.91
N MET A 145 -1.74 11.84 4.67
CA MET A 145 -2.10 12.69 3.53
C MET A 145 -1.42 14.06 3.58
N ILE A 146 -1.31 14.68 4.76
CA ILE A 146 -0.54 15.92 4.93
C ILE A 146 0.92 15.70 4.57
N THR A 147 1.51 14.59 5.04
CA THR A 147 2.90 14.23 4.75
C THR A 147 3.11 14.05 3.24
N LEU A 148 2.18 13.37 2.54
CA LEU A 148 2.22 13.20 1.09
C LEU A 148 2.16 14.53 0.35
N LYS A 149 1.25 15.43 0.75
CA LYS A 149 1.15 16.78 0.18
C LYS A 149 2.45 17.56 0.37
N TYR A 150 3.03 17.50 1.57
CA TYR A 150 4.32 18.12 1.87
C TYR A 150 5.46 17.54 1.01
N LEU A 151 5.53 16.21 0.83
CA LEU A 151 6.55 15.57 -0.01
C LEU A 151 6.38 15.87 -1.51
N SER A 152 5.14 16.00 -1.98
CA SER A 152 4.83 16.30 -3.38
C SER A 152 5.21 17.72 -3.80
N MET A 153 5.25 18.67 -2.88
CA MET A 153 5.50 20.09 -3.18
C MET A 153 6.97 20.52 -3.03
N LYS A 154 7.91 19.60 -2.80
CA LYS A 154 9.33 19.95 -2.57
C LYS A 154 10.09 20.23 -3.87
N PRO A 155 10.52 21.48 -4.15
CA PRO A 155 11.45 21.76 -5.23
C PRO A 155 12.86 21.26 -4.88
N TYR A 156 13.50 20.57 -5.83
CA TYR A 156 14.87 20.08 -5.66
C TYR A 156 15.90 21.11 -6.12
N HIS A 157 16.64 21.69 -5.16
CA HIS A 157 17.78 22.54 -5.48
C HIS A 157 19.08 21.73 -5.60
N TRP A 158 19.61 21.64 -6.81
CA TRP A 158 20.89 20.99 -7.12
C TRP A 158 22.09 21.90 -6.80
N ARG A 159 22.25 22.29 -5.53
CA ARG A 159 23.48 22.95 -5.06
C ARG A 159 24.46 21.91 -4.50
N GLY A 160 25.74 22.03 -4.90
CA GLY A 160 26.82 21.22 -4.36
C GLY A 160 27.11 21.56 -2.89
N LEU A 161 27.51 20.56 -2.10
CA LEU A 161 27.82 20.69 -0.66
C LEU A 161 28.86 21.78 -0.37
N TRP A 162 29.81 21.98 -1.29
CA TRP A 162 30.87 22.99 -1.22
C TRP A 162 30.36 24.43 -1.32
N LYS A 163 29.16 24.66 -1.87
CA LYS A 163 28.54 25.98 -1.99
C LYS A 163 27.69 26.37 -0.78
N ILE A 164 27.59 25.50 0.24
CA ILE A 164 26.83 25.77 1.46
C ILE A 164 27.81 26.17 2.58
N PRO A 165 27.76 27.42 3.06
CA PRO A 165 28.76 27.93 4.01
C PRO A 165 28.58 27.36 5.43
N THR A 166 27.34 27.03 5.83
CA THR A 166 27.01 26.60 7.20
C THR A 166 27.02 25.08 7.36
N TYR A 167 27.52 24.59 8.49
CA TYR A 167 27.48 23.16 8.84
C TYR A 167 26.04 22.65 9.00
N THR A 168 25.14 23.46 9.56
CA THR A 168 23.70 23.14 9.66
C THR A 168 23.06 22.98 8.29
N GLY A 169 23.39 23.86 7.33
CA GLY A 169 22.92 23.76 5.96
C GLY A 169 23.47 22.53 5.23
N LYS A 170 24.74 22.16 5.49
CA LYS A 170 25.33 20.92 4.96
C LYS A 170 24.62 19.69 5.51
N LEU A 171 24.36 19.65 6.81
CA LEU A 171 23.64 18.53 7.45
C LEU A 171 22.21 18.43 6.94
N GLN A 172 21.49 19.55 6.82
CA GLN A 172 20.15 19.59 6.24
C GLN A 172 20.15 19.12 4.79
N ARG A 173 21.18 19.48 4.01
CA ARG A 173 21.33 19.02 2.62
C ARG A 173 21.58 17.51 2.54
N ILE A 174 22.42 16.97 3.42
CA ILE A 174 22.68 15.53 3.53
C ILE A 174 21.40 14.80 3.93
N ALA A 175 20.68 15.27 4.95
CA ALA A 175 19.39 14.71 5.36
C ALA A 175 18.37 14.73 4.19
N ALA A 176 18.31 15.82 3.43
CA ALA A 176 17.45 15.94 2.26
C ALA A 176 17.82 14.97 1.11
N GLN A 177 19.04 14.41 1.08
CA GLN A 177 19.41 13.41 0.07
C GLN A 177 18.73 12.07 0.30
N PHE A 178 18.38 11.74 1.54
CA PHE A 178 17.61 10.55 1.89
C PHE A 178 16.12 10.70 1.56
N GLY A 179 15.68 11.91 1.21
CA GLY A 179 14.35 12.17 0.68
C GLY A 179 14.13 11.61 -0.74
N PRO A 180 12.86 11.40 -1.13
CA PRO A 180 12.50 10.81 -2.42
C PRO A 180 12.70 11.79 -3.58
N TYR A 181 13.56 11.45 -4.55
CA TYR A 181 13.89 12.30 -5.72
C TYR A 181 12.68 12.88 -6.46
N CYS A 182 11.62 12.09 -6.61
CA CYS A 182 10.33 12.52 -7.13
C CYS A 182 9.28 11.75 -6.34
N TRP A 183 8.25 12.46 -5.88
CA TRP A 183 7.12 11.87 -5.16
C TRP A 183 5.91 11.85 -6.09
N ILE A 184 5.63 10.66 -6.64
CA ILE A 184 4.53 10.45 -7.59
C ILE A 184 3.22 10.34 -6.79
N GLN A 185 2.22 11.12 -7.19
CA GLN A 185 0.86 10.98 -6.68
C GLN A 185 0.19 9.77 -7.35
N PHE A 186 -0.51 8.94 -6.57
CA PHE A 186 -1.25 7.81 -7.12
C PHE A 186 -2.70 8.24 -7.33
N ASP A 187 -3.16 8.17 -8.56
CA ASP A 187 -4.56 8.39 -8.90
C ASP A 187 -5.21 7.06 -9.28
N TRP A 188 -5.79 6.39 -8.28
CA TRP A 188 -6.30 5.03 -8.45
C TRP A 188 -7.55 4.96 -9.33
N GLN A 189 -8.36 6.01 -9.38
CA GLN A 189 -9.63 6.08 -10.13
C GLN A 189 -10.38 4.73 -10.17
N PRO A 190 -10.78 4.16 -9.00
CA PRO A 190 -11.25 2.79 -8.91
C PRO A 190 -12.45 2.50 -9.81
N THR A 191 -13.32 3.49 -10.05
CA THR A 191 -14.57 3.30 -10.82
C THR A 191 -14.46 3.69 -12.31
N SER A 192 -13.25 3.93 -12.82
CA SER A 192 -13.04 4.40 -14.20
C SER A 192 -13.25 3.30 -15.24
N SER A 193 -12.82 2.07 -14.93
CA SER A 193 -13.03 0.89 -15.75
C SER A 193 -13.28 -0.33 -14.88
N LEU A 194 -13.97 -1.33 -15.42
CA LEU A 194 -14.23 -2.58 -14.69
C LEU A 194 -12.92 -3.26 -14.27
N THR A 195 -11.90 -3.24 -15.14
CA THR A 195 -10.58 -3.78 -14.82
C THR A 195 -9.95 -3.06 -13.64
N ARG A 196 -9.93 -1.71 -13.64
CA ARG A 196 -9.37 -0.94 -12.52
C ARG A 196 -10.14 -1.17 -11.23
N TRP A 197 -11.46 -1.29 -11.31
CA TRP A 197 -12.31 -1.62 -10.16
C TRP A 197 -11.95 -2.97 -9.54
N LEU A 198 -11.91 -4.02 -10.35
CA LEU A 198 -11.55 -5.37 -9.89
C LEU A 198 -10.11 -5.42 -9.36
N CYS A 199 -9.19 -4.70 -9.99
CA CYS A 199 -7.82 -4.58 -9.50
C CYS A 199 -7.74 -3.88 -8.13
N VAL A 200 -8.43 -2.76 -7.93
CA VAL A 200 -8.46 -2.10 -6.61
C VAL A 200 -9.11 -2.99 -5.55
N LEU A 201 -10.19 -3.73 -5.88
CA LEU A 201 -10.75 -4.74 -4.97
C LEU A 201 -9.73 -5.84 -4.63
N GLY A 202 -8.97 -6.32 -5.62
CA GLY A 202 -7.89 -7.28 -5.42
C GLY A 202 -6.77 -6.75 -4.54
N LEU A 203 -6.38 -5.48 -4.69
CA LEU A 203 -5.40 -4.81 -3.84
C LEU A 203 -5.89 -4.72 -2.39
N ILE A 204 -7.15 -4.32 -2.18
CA ILE A 204 -7.78 -4.27 -0.85
C ILE A 204 -7.79 -5.67 -0.23
N PHE A 205 -8.28 -6.68 -0.96
CA PHE A 205 -8.33 -8.06 -0.48
C PHE A 205 -6.94 -8.59 -0.08
N MET A 206 -5.94 -8.46 -0.95
CA MET A 206 -4.58 -8.94 -0.66
C MET A 206 -3.94 -8.20 0.52
N SER A 207 -4.22 -6.90 0.68
CA SER A 207 -3.71 -6.12 1.80
C SER A 207 -4.38 -6.50 3.12
N LEU A 208 -5.70 -6.72 3.12
CA LEU A 208 -6.40 -7.23 4.32
C LEU A 208 -5.94 -8.63 4.70
N LEU A 209 -5.69 -9.51 3.72
CA LEU A 209 -5.13 -10.84 3.97
C LEU A 209 -3.72 -10.76 4.57
N LEU A 210 -2.86 -9.85 4.07
CA LEU A 210 -1.54 -9.60 4.66
C LEU A 210 -1.63 -9.17 6.13
N GLU A 211 -2.59 -8.31 6.45
CA GLU A 211 -2.83 -7.83 7.81
C GLU A 211 -3.34 -8.96 8.70
N LEU A 212 -4.36 -9.72 8.28
CA LEU A 212 -4.83 -10.89 9.00
C LEU A 212 -3.72 -11.92 9.25
N ASN A 213 -2.90 -12.22 8.23
CA ASN A 213 -1.76 -13.12 8.38
C ASN A 213 -0.81 -12.69 9.50
N THR A 214 -0.68 -11.38 9.76
CA THR A 214 0.15 -10.87 10.87
C THR A 214 -0.36 -11.36 12.23
N PHE A 215 -1.67 -11.40 12.43
CA PHE A 215 -2.29 -11.84 13.68
C PHE A 215 -2.34 -13.36 13.80
N TYR A 216 -2.67 -14.04 12.70
CA TYR A 216 -2.76 -15.49 12.69
C TYR A 216 -1.40 -16.18 12.78
N LEU A 217 -0.38 -15.66 12.09
CA LEU A 217 0.95 -16.27 12.10
C LEU A 217 1.58 -16.23 13.50
N LYS A 218 1.44 -15.09 14.22
CA LYS A 218 1.90 -15.00 15.61
C LYS A 218 1.14 -15.97 16.52
N PHE A 219 -0.16 -16.11 16.34
CA PHE A 219 -1.01 -17.02 17.13
C PHE A 219 -0.61 -18.47 16.93
N VAL A 220 -0.48 -18.88 15.66
CA VAL A 220 -0.14 -20.26 15.29
C VAL A 220 1.28 -20.65 15.72
N LEU A 221 2.25 -19.73 15.63
CA LEU A 221 3.65 -19.97 15.98
C LEU A 221 3.99 -19.69 17.45
N TRP A 222 3.01 -19.26 18.26
CA TRP A 222 3.21 -18.85 19.66
C TRP A 222 4.26 -17.74 19.81
N LEU A 223 4.15 -16.71 18.98
CA LEU A 223 4.98 -15.51 19.06
C LEU A 223 4.24 -14.42 19.84
N GLU A 224 4.89 -13.88 20.87
CA GLU A 224 4.37 -12.75 21.62
C GLU A 224 4.24 -11.51 20.70
N PRO A 225 3.21 -10.65 20.87
CA PRO A 225 3.03 -9.48 20.03
C PRO A 225 4.27 -8.58 19.89
N PRO A 226 5.00 -8.21 20.98
CA PRO A 226 6.19 -7.34 20.88
C PRO A 226 7.46 -8.08 20.44
N HIS A 227 7.39 -9.37 20.08
CA HIS A 227 8.57 -10.15 19.73
C HIS A 227 9.28 -9.61 18.47
N ILE A 228 10.61 -9.63 18.47
CA ILE A 228 11.45 -9.04 17.41
C ILE A 228 11.16 -9.63 16.02
N LEU A 229 10.79 -10.91 15.92
CA LEU A 229 10.43 -11.54 14.64
C LEU A 229 9.20 -10.89 14.01
N ASN A 230 8.19 -10.52 14.81
CA ASN A 230 7.02 -9.81 14.30
C ASN A 230 7.39 -8.42 13.79
N ILE A 231 8.27 -7.72 14.52
CA ILE A 231 8.77 -6.39 14.12
C ILE A 231 9.58 -6.48 12.82
N LEU A 232 10.53 -7.43 12.73
CA LEU A 232 11.34 -7.65 11.52
C LEU A 232 10.46 -8.00 10.31
N ARG A 233 9.45 -8.84 10.51
CA ARG A 233 8.45 -9.16 9.49
C ARG A 233 7.70 -7.89 9.05
N LEU A 234 7.18 -7.09 9.99
CA LEU A 234 6.47 -5.85 9.67
C LEU A 234 7.34 -4.86 8.89
N VAL A 235 8.60 -4.68 9.29
CA VAL A 235 9.57 -3.85 8.55
C VAL A 235 9.74 -4.37 7.13
N LEU A 236 9.93 -5.68 6.94
CA LEU A 236 10.02 -6.28 5.62
C LEU A 236 8.77 -6.01 4.79
N MET A 237 7.56 -6.20 5.35
CA MET A 237 6.30 -5.98 4.64
C MET A 237 6.07 -4.52 4.26
N VAL A 238 6.47 -3.57 5.10
CA VAL A 238 6.37 -2.14 4.78
C VAL A 238 7.24 -1.79 3.57
N PHE A 239 8.51 -2.20 3.56
CA PHE A 239 9.42 -1.86 2.45
C PHE A 239 9.11 -2.65 1.17
N ALA A 240 8.82 -3.95 1.30
CA ALA A 240 8.37 -4.79 0.19
C ALA A 240 7.07 -4.26 -0.41
N GLY A 241 6.07 -4.01 0.44
CA GLY A 241 4.77 -3.49 0.06
C GLY A 241 4.85 -2.12 -0.60
N ALA A 242 5.73 -1.22 -0.15
CA ALA A 242 5.90 0.10 -0.77
C ALA A 242 6.34 0.00 -2.24
N VAL A 243 7.20 -0.96 -2.56
CA VAL A 243 7.64 -1.24 -3.93
C VAL A 243 6.53 -1.98 -4.70
N SER A 244 5.90 -2.99 -4.10
CA SER A 244 4.83 -3.76 -4.72
C SER A 244 3.63 -2.91 -5.10
N VAL A 245 3.14 -2.04 -4.21
CA VAL A 245 2.01 -1.14 -4.47
C VAL A 245 2.33 -0.19 -5.61
N ARG A 246 3.58 0.31 -5.68
CA ARG A 246 3.99 1.15 -6.81
C ARG A 246 4.03 0.37 -8.12
N GLU A 247 4.66 -0.82 -8.13
CA GLU A 247 4.69 -1.67 -9.33
C GLU A 247 3.27 -2.02 -9.79
N TYR A 248 2.37 -2.28 -8.83
CA TYR A 248 0.95 -2.53 -9.06
C TYR A 248 0.24 -1.32 -9.66
N PHE A 249 0.48 -0.11 -9.12
CA PHE A 249 -0.06 1.12 -9.65
C PHE A 249 0.42 1.38 -11.09
N GLN A 250 1.72 1.19 -11.35
CA GLN A 250 2.30 1.39 -12.69
C GLN A 250 1.68 0.48 -13.76
N LEU A 251 1.30 -0.75 -13.38
CA LEU A 251 0.58 -1.66 -14.27
C LEU A 251 -0.82 -1.14 -14.66
N LEU A 252 -1.51 -0.44 -13.74
CA LEU A 252 -2.86 0.09 -13.99
C LEU A 252 -2.86 1.42 -14.72
N ASP A 253 -1.81 2.22 -14.55
CA ASP A 253 -1.71 3.58 -15.07
C ASP A 253 -1.11 3.62 -16.49
N ASP A 254 -0.14 2.77 -16.78
CA ASP A 254 0.53 2.71 -18.09
C ASP A 254 0.45 1.31 -18.74
N PRO A 255 -0.73 0.91 -19.23
CA PRO A 255 -0.92 -0.39 -19.86
C PRO A 255 -0.24 -0.53 -21.24
N ARG A 256 0.29 0.55 -21.81
CA ARG A 256 0.97 0.53 -23.13
C ARG A 256 2.43 0.13 -22.97
N ASP A 257 3.12 0.72 -22.00
CA ASP A 257 4.55 0.51 -21.78
C ASP A 257 4.83 -0.53 -20.69
N CYS A 258 3.89 -0.77 -19.77
CA CYS A 258 4.04 -1.75 -18.69
C CYS A 258 3.08 -2.94 -18.86
N LYS A 259 3.59 -4.06 -19.41
CA LYS A 259 2.81 -5.29 -19.63
C LYS A 259 3.05 -6.39 -18.60
N THR A 260 4.07 -6.23 -17.74
CA THR A 260 4.48 -7.26 -16.79
C THR A 260 4.16 -6.83 -15.37
N PHE A 261 3.57 -7.74 -14.61
CA PHE A 261 3.41 -7.57 -13.18
C PHE A 261 4.81 -7.54 -12.53
N GLY A 262 5.03 -6.53 -11.68
CA GLY A 262 6.35 -6.25 -11.12
C GLY A 262 6.92 -7.41 -10.30
N ARG A 263 8.26 -7.49 -10.24
CA ARG A 263 8.96 -8.62 -9.61
C ARG A 263 8.72 -8.66 -8.11
N GLN A 264 8.73 -7.51 -7.44
CA GLN A 264 8.44 -7.44 -6.01
C GLN A 264 6.96 -7.75 -5.77
N SER A 265 6.05 -7.28 -6.63
CA SER A 265 4.62 -7.62 -6.52
C SER A 265 4.38 -9.12 -6.59
N TRP A 266 5.05 -9.85 -7.50
CA TRP A 266 4.94 -11.32 -7.55
C TRP A 266 5.41 -12.00 -6.26
N VAL A 267 6.58 -11.60 -5.76
CA VAL A 267 7.12 -12.15 -4.51
C VAL A 267 6.20 -11.83 -3.33
N MET A 268 5.64 -10.62 -3.28
CA MET A 268 4.70 -10.23 -2.22
C MET A 268 3.42 -11.08 -2.26
N VAL A 269 2.84 -11.32 -3.45
CA VAL A 269 1.68 -12.21 -3.61
C VAL A 269 2.01 -13.63 -3.14
N ALA A 270 3.17 -14.16 -3.53
CA ALA A 270 3.64 -15.48 -3.08
C ALA A 270 3.73 -15.54 -1.55
N ILE A 271 4.37 -14.54 -0.92
CA ILE A 271 4.46 -14.43 0.55
C ILE A 271 3.10 -14.47 1.21
N VAL A 272 2.15 -13.62 0.78
CA VAL A 272 0.82 -13.56 1.41
C VAL A 272 0.10 -14.91 1.30
N ILE A 273 0.20 -15.57 0.15
CA ILE A 273 -0.43 -16.88 -0.07
C ILE A 273 0.27 -17.94 0.78
N THR A 274 1.59 -18.01 0.78
CA THR A 274 2.36 -19.01 1.53
C THR A 274 2.16 -18.84 3.03
N GLU A 275 2.10 -17.61 3.56
CA GLU A 275 1.73 -17.36 4.96
C GLU A 275 0.34 -17.90 5.28
N PHE A 276 -0.65 -17.60 4.45
CA PHE A 276 -2.01 -18.11 4.64
C PHE A 276 -2.04 -19.64 4.65
N LEU A 277 -1.30 -20.29 3.74
CA LEU A 277 -1.18 -21.74 3.68
C LEU A 277 -0.51 -22.33 4.93
N VAL A 278 0.53 -21.69 5.45
CA VAL A 278 1.17 -22.09 6.72
C VAL A 278 0.16 -22.05 7.85
N ILE A 279 -0.60 -20.95 7.97
CA ILE A 279 -1.62 -20.78 9.00
C ILE A 279 -2.71 -21.86 8.86
N ALA A 280 -3.27 -22.02 7.66
CA ALA A 280 -4.32 -23.01 7.37
C ALA A 280 -3.88 -24.44 7.65
N LYS A 281 -2.61 -24.76 7.40
CA LYS A 281 -2.05 -26.08 7.69
C LYS A 281 -1.85 -26.30 9.19
N PHE A 282 -1.32 -25.30 9.90
CA PHE A 282 -0.87 -25.50 11.28
C PHE A 282 -2.01 -25.44 12.30
N ASP A 283 -3.08 -24.68 12.04
CA ASP A 283 -4.26 -24.66 12.90
C ASP A 283 -5.57 -24.58 12.09
N TYR A 284 -5.82 -25.65 11.33
CA TYR A 284 -7.02 -25.81 10.52
C TYR A 284 -8.32 -25.66 11.35
N ASN A 285 -8.32 -26.22 12.56
CA ASN A 285 -9.50 -26.21 13.43
C ASN A 285 -9.97 -24.79 13.75
N THR A 286 -9.04 -23.88 14.05
CA THR A 286 -9.38 -22.48 14.36
C THR A 286 -9.90 -21.74 13.14
N ILE A 287 -9.30 -21.91 11.96
CA ILE A 287 -9.74 -21.26 10.71
C ILE A 287 -11.12 -21.76 10.26
N THR A 288 -11.40 -23.04 10.45
CA THR A 288 -12.68 -23.64 10.03
C THR A 288 -13.83 -23.46 11.03
N LYS A 289 -13.62 -22.71 12.12
CA LYS A 289 -14.72 -22.37 13.03
C LYS A 289 -15.81 -21.65 12.23
N PRO A 290 -17.06 -22.12 12.30
CA PRO A 290 -18.14 -21.52 11.53
C PRO A 290 -18.39 -20.10 12.03
N LEU A 291 -18.56 -19.18 11.09
CA LEU A 291 -18.95 -17.81 11.41
C LEU A 291 -20.31 -17.82 12.13
N PRO A 292 -20.52 -16.96 13.14
CA PRO A 292 -21.85 -16.72 13.69
C PRO A 292 -22.86 -16.38 12.59
N THR A 293 -24.12 -16.81 12.76
CA THR A 293 -25.15 -16.70 11.73
C THR A 293 -25.40 -15.26 11.29
N HIS A 294 -25.46 -14.32 12.23
CA HIS A 294 -25.64 -12.90 11.94
C HIS A 294 -24.50 -12.32 11.09
N ILE A 295 -23.26 -12.71 11.36
CA ILE A 295 -22.06 -12.31 10.60
C ILE A 295 -22.10 -12.91 9.20
N THR A 296 -22.53 -14.17 9.08
CA THR A 296 -22.69 -14.84 7.79
C THR A 296 -23.69 -14.11 6.89
N TYR A 297 -24.88 -13.76 7.43
CA TYR A 297 -25.87 -12.99 6.67
C TYR A 297 -25.37 -11.60 6.29
N PHE A 298 -24.66 -10.92 7.19
CA PHE A 298 -24.03 -9.63 6.92
C PHE A 298 -23.10 -9.71 5.70
N TRP A 299 -22.18 -10.69 5.64
CA TRP A 299 -21.26 -10.85 4.51
C TRP A 299 -21.96 -11.25 3.22
N ILE A 300 -22.97 -12.12 3.28
CA ILE A 300 -23.77 -12.47 2.09
C ILE A 300 -24.44 -11.22 1.51
N ILE A 301 -25.07 -10.40 2.36
CA ILE A 301 -25.71 -9.15 1.93
C ILE A 301 -24.66 -8.19 1.37
N ALA A 302 -23.54 -7.99 2.05
CA ALA A 302 -22.48 -7.09 1.61
C ALA A 302 -21.89 -7.48 0.25
N LEU A 303 -21.59 -8.77 0.04
CA LEU A 303 -21.06 -9.29 -1.22
C LEU A 303 -22.10 -9.21 -2.35
N CYS A 304 -23.37 -9.52 -2.06
CA CYS A 304 -24.46 -9.35 -3.02
C CYS A 304 -24.63 -7.87 -3.40
N SER A 305 -24.60 -6.94 -2.44
CA SER A 305 -24.68 -5.51 -2.70
C SER A 305 -23.49 -5.01 -3.53
N LEU A 306 -22.27 -5.44 -3.20
CA LEU A 306 -21.06 -5.10 -3.97
C LEU A 306 -21.15 -5.60 -5.42
N PHE A 307 -21.62 -6.84 -5.60
CA PHE A 307 -21.82 -7.44 -6.92
C PHE A 307 -22.89 -6.66 -7.72
N LEU A 308 -24.07 -6.44 -7.14
CA LEU A 308 -25.16 -5.70 -7.78
C LEU A 308 -24.74 -4.28 -8.14
N TRP A 309 -24.02 -3.59 -7.26
CA TRP A 309 -23.49 -2.27 -7.54
C TRP A 309 -22.47 -2.29 -8.69
N THR A 310 -21.58 -3.29 -8.72
CA THR A 310 -20.60 -3.47 -9.80
C THR A 310 -21.30 -3.70 -11.14
N VAL A 311 -22.31 -4.58 -11.17
CA VAL A 311 -23.11 -4.83 -12.37
C VAL A 311 -23.83 -3.57 -12.81
N TRP A 312 -24.50 -2.88 -11.89
CA TRP A 312 -25.24 -1.66 -12.20
C TRP A 312 -24.33 -0.55 -12.76
N LYS A 313 -23.18 -0.29 -12.12
CA LYS A 313 -22.26 0.79 -12.50
C LYS A 313 -21.62 0.56 -13.87
N PHE A 314 -21.21 -0.67 -14.18
CA PHE A 314 -20.42 -0.95 -15.39
C PHE A 314 -21.25 -1.48 -16.56
N PHE A 315 -22.41 -2.11 -16.31
CA PHE A 315 -23.24 -2.71 -17.36
C PHE A 315 -24.60 -2.00 -17.54
N CYS A 316 -25.22 -1.49 -16.47
CA CYS A 316 -26.54 -0.85 -16.57
C CYS A 316 -26.49 0.69 -16.70
N ASN A 317 -25.41 1.35 -16.25
CA ASN A 317 -25.23 2.80 -16.38
C ASN A 317 -23.98 3.18 -17.21
N PRO A 318 -23.94 2.87 -18.52
CA PRO A 318 -22.79 3.16 -19.37
C PRO A 318 -22.58 4.65 -19.68
N GLN A 319 -23.50 5.55 -19.30
CA GLN A 319 -23.46 6.97 -19.67
C GLN A 319 -22.22 7.74 -19.16
N CYS A 320 -21.48 7.19 -18.19
CA CYS A 320 -20.24 7.78 -17.69
C CYS A 320 -18.97 7.36 -18.48
N SER A 321 -19.04 6.34 -19.35
CA SER A 321 -17.88 5.92 -20.17
C SER A 321 -17.83 6.62 -21.54
N ILE A 322 -18.99 7.01 -22.07
CA ILE A 322 -19.10 7.67 -23.38
C ILE A 322 -18.61 9.13 -23.31
N SER A 323 -18.91 9.86 -22.23
CA SER A 323 -18.51 11.28 -22.08
C SER A 323 -16.99 11.47 -22.14
N LYS A 324 -16.21 10.60 -21.49
CA LYS A 324 -14.73 10.66 -21.53
C LYS A 324 -14.15 10.30 -22.89
N LYS A 325 -14.84 9.47 -23.68
CA LYS A 325 -14.43 9.11 -25.04
C LYS A 325 -14.71 10.23 -26.04
N VAL A 326 -15.71 11.07 -25.76
CA VAL A 326 -16.05 12.26 -26.55
C VAL A 326 -15.09 13.42 -26.23
N GLU A 327 -14.78 13.70 -24.97
CA GLU A 327 -13.78 14.72 -24.59
C GLU A 327 -12.37 14.36 -25.09
N GLY A 328 -11.92 13.11 -24.94
CA GLY A 328 -10.61 12.70 -25.45
C GLY A 328 -10.47 12.72 -26.98
N ASN A 329 -11.58 12.63 -27.71
CA ASN A 329 -11.58 12.78 -29.18
C ASN A 329 -11.69 14.25 -29.62
N LEU A 330 -12.27 15.14 -28.80
CA LEU A 330 -12.28 16.57 -29.05
C LEU A 330 -10.87 17.16 -28.85
N ASP A 331 -10.16 16.77 -27.79
CA ASP A 331 -8.78 17.23 -27.54
C ASP A 331 -7.77 16.74 -28.59
N LEU A 332 -8.01 15.57 -29.19
CA LEU A 332 -7.18 15.04 -30.29
C LEU A 332 -7.48 15.71 -31.64
N ASN A 333 -8.73 16.12 -31.88
CA ASN A 333 -9.11 16.81 -33.12
C ASN A 333 -8.75 18.30 -33.13
N ASP A 334 -8.70 18.97 -31.97
CA ASP A 334 -8.25 20.37 -31.89
C ASP A 334 -6.73 20.52 -32.06
N SER A 335 -5.99 19.41 -32.02
CA SER A 335 -4.54 19.36 -32.27
C SER A 335 -4.19 19.14 -33.74
N GLN A 336 -5.18 19.02 -34.64
CA GLN A 336 -4.99 18.87 -36.09
C GLN A 336 -5.93 19.81 -36.86
N SER A 337 -5.65 21.12 -36.83
CA SER A 337 -6.13 22.02 -37.89
C SER A 337 -5.11 22.05 -39.05
N PRO A 338 -5.54 21.94 -40.33
CA PRO A 338 -4.65 22.06 -41.47
C PRO A 338 -4.31 23.53 -41.72
N LEU A 339 -3.03 23.84 -41.82
CA LEU A 339 -2.55 25.05 -42.49
C LEU A 339 -2.75 24.85 -43.99
N GLU A 340 -3.86 25.36 -44.54
CA GLU A 340 -4.04 25.55 -45.98
C GLU A 340 -3.96 27.05 -46.35
N GLU A 341 -3.12 27.26 -47.36
CA GLU A 341 -2.77 28.41 -48.18
C GLU A 341 -3.77 29.56 -48.31
N GLU A 342 -3.28 30.80 -48.13
CA GLU A 342 -3.72 31.95 -48.92
C GLU A 342 -2.55 32.44 -49.79
N VAL A 343 -2.66 32.20 -51.09
CA VAL A 343 -1.87 32.84 -52.15
C VAL A 343 -2.53 34.17 -52.50
N ILE A 344 -1.83 35.29 -52.29
CA ILE A 344 -2.12 36.55 -52.97
C ILE A 344 -0.81 37.13 -53.53
N ASN A 345 -0.80 37.28 -54.85
CA ASN A 345 0.24 37.89 -55.68
C ASN A 345 0.51 39.35 -55.29
N GLN A 346 1.79 39.73 -55.30
CA GLN A 346 2.19 41.08 -55.68
C GLN A 346 3.58 41.06 -56.34
N ASP A 347 3.59 41.30 -57.65
CA ASP A 347 4.74 41.81 -58.39
C ASP A 347 5.19 43.14 -57.75
N ASP A 348 6.49 43.31 -57.50
CA ASP A 348 7.23 44.40 -58.15
C ASP A 348 8.76 44.23 -58.08
N SER A 349 9.37 44.75 -59.13
CA SER A 349 10.78 44.69 -59.53
C SER A 349 11.80 45.34 -58.58
N SER A 350 13.01 44.79 -58.51
CA SER A 350 14.27 45.53 -58.71
C SER A 350 15.53 44.65 -58.64
N LYS A 351 16.47 45.01 -59.52
CA LYS A 351 17.74 44.37 -59.88
C LYS A 351 18.79 44.45 -58.75
N GLU A 352 19.74 43.50 -58.69
CA GLU A 352 21.16 43.72 -59.06
C GLU A 352 22.09 42.53 -58.71
N ASN A 353 22.75 42.02 -59.75
CA ASN A 353 24.16 41.60 -59.89
C ASN A 353 24.96 40.98 -58.73
N GLY A 354 25.65 39.87 -59.02
CA GLY A 354 26.88 39.50 -58.31
C GLY A 354 27.35 38.06 -58.46
N THR A 355 28.03 37.76 -59.57
CA THR A 355 28.90 36.59 -59.81
C THR A 355 29.88 36.27 -58.67
N ASN A 356 30.10 34.98 -58.35
CA ASN A 356 31.44 34.36 -58.44
C ASN A 356 31.49 32.85 -58.21
N GLU A 357 32.43 32.25 -58.93
CA GLU A 357 32.72 30.84 -59.20
C GLU A 357 33.22 29.98 -58.03
N LEU A 358 32.97 28.68 -58.21
CA LEU A 358 33.80 27.50 -57.95
C LEU A 358 35.12 27.66 -57.17
N HIS A 359 35.30 26.80 -56.16
CA HIS A 359 36.57 26.10 -55.97
C HIS A 359 36.43 24.70 -55.35
N HIS A 360 36.97 23.71 -56.07
CA HIS A 360 37.23 22.32 -55.70
C HIS A 360 38.02 22.15 -54.38
N ARG A 361 37.71 21.11 -53.58
CA ARG A 361 38.53 19.88 -53.46
C ARG A 361 37.98 18.87 -52.44
N ALA A 362 37.98 17.62 -52.87
CA ALA A 362 37.73 16.41 -52.11
C ALA A 362 38.95 15.98 -51.27
N LEU A 363 38.73 15.19 -50.21
CA LEU A 363 39.68 14.15 -49.75
C LEU A 363 38.96 13.07 -48.92
N LYS A 364 38.96 11.85 -49.47
CA LYS A 364 38.70 10.56 -48.81
C LYS A 364 39.89 10.19 -47.91
N ARG A 365 39.67 9.49 -46.79
CA ARG A 365 40.05 8.06 -46.56
C ARG A 365 39.95 7.64 -45.08
N THR A 366 39.33 6.48 -44.92
CA THR A 366 39.42 5.35 -43.96
C THR A 366 40.85 5.01 -43.47
N PRO A 367 41.08 4.07 -42.51
CA PRO A 367 40.36 2.82 -42.16
C PRO A 367 39.28 2.93 -41.10
#